data_AF-A0A1G0K4B1-F1
#
_entry.id   AF-A0A1G0K4B1-F1
#
_cell.length_a   1.000
_cell.length_b   1.000
_cell.length_c   1.000
_cell.angle_alpha   90.00
_cell.angle_beta   90.00
_cell.angle_gamma   90.00
#
_symmetry.space_group_name_H-M   'P 1'
#
loop_
_entity.id
_entity.type
_entity.pdbx_description
1 polymer ?
#
loop_
_entity_poly.entity_id
_entity_poly.type
_entity_poly.pdbx_seq_one_letter_code
_entity_poly.pdbx_strand_id
1 'polypeptide(L)'
;MTTEVNKTAKIPDVGEIKNGTRKLVSGKEYVYYDGYWMKTYEVPHTIAYKKWLIDQLTRRVFRNTEPGINTPGKSLGDVKAAFNRTTEPSRKRVLAAMLAGAYLNRGSDILTKVVELEEIGITIESSNELLRECGRCFMSALEYGKNIHPLHGTEELDELWGEPFKAFTMPVPQFLETRYIKLAKALSDIDLIANTMIGLFERIALFAGVTEQLHELRESAKQAAQTQRSDIDIIEIWPRFVGVADRLYDFKPVIPPDSPQRIRSLAWRGKQIIRSGSELIGDISSLRISKPKTTEAFLQRCEQYEQRYLSDSRTYPDGTGKTRSQAAPGPVTAG
;
A
#
# COMPACT_ATOMS: atom_id res chain seq x y z
N MET A 1 -16.27 37.23 -35.99
CA MET A 1 -16.55 36.41 -34.79
C MET A 1 -16.59 34.96 -35.24
N THR A 2 -15.46 34.27 -35.14
CA THR A 2 -15.32 32.85 -35.42
C THR A 2 -14.22 32.35 -34.50
N THR A 3 -14.65 31.56 -33.52
CA THR A 3 -13.83 30.99 -32.46
C THR A 3 -13.19 29.71 -33.00
N GLU A 4 -11.90 29.73 -33.28
CA GLU A 4 -11.15 28.51 -33.59
C GLU A 4 -10.78 27.78 -32.29
N VAL A 5 -11.24 26.54 -32.24
CA VAL A 5 -11.02 25.54 -31.22
C VAL A 5 -9.52 25.22 -31.16
N ASN A 6 -8.92 25.50 -30.00
CA ASN A 6 -7.51 25.27 -29.73
C ASN A 6 -7.22 23.78 -29.77
N LYS A 7 -6.51 23.34 -30.82
CA LYS A 7 -6.04 21.97 -31.00
C LYS A 7 -5.14 21.60 -29.83
N THR A 8 -5.45 20.46 -29.24
CA THR A 8 -4.64 19.70 -28.29
C THR A 8 -3.18 19.66 -28.73
N ALA A 9 -2.35 20.47 -28.07
CA ALA A 9 -0.91 20.33 -28.16
C ALA A 9 -0.55 18.96 -27.58
N LYS A 10 -0.20 18.01 -28.47
CA LYS A 10 0.57 16.82 -28.09
C LYS A 10 1.81 17.31 -27.35
N ILE A 11 1.88 17.02 -26.06
CA ILE A 11 3.11 17.17 -25.28
C ILE A 11 4.17 16.32 -26.00
N PRO A 12 5.31 16.90 -26.40
CA PRO A 12 6.31 16.21 -27.20
C PRO A 12 6.85 15.00 -26.43
N ASP A 13 7.22 13.98 -27.19
CA ASP A 13 7.90 12.76 -26.76
C ASP A 13 9.09 13.12 -25.84
N VAL A 14 8.88 13.02 -24.53
CA VAL A 14 9.90 13.30 -23.52
C VAL A 14 10.79 12.07 -23.49
N GLY A 15 12.02 12.20 -23.98
CA GLY A 15 13.04 11.17 -23.84
C GLY A 15 13.02 10.60 -22.41
N GLU A 16 13.06 9.27 -22.31
CA GLU A 16 12.84 8.50 -21.10
C GLU A 16 13.52 9.13 -19.87
N ILE A 17 12.71 9.64 -18.93
CA ILE A 17 13.21 10.27 -17.70
C ILE A 17 13.93 9.20 -16.88
N LYS A 18 15.19 9.43 -16.53
CA LYS A 18 15.98 8.45 -15.78
C LYS A 18 15.55 8.40 -14.30
N ASN A 19 15.52 7.21 -13.72
CA ASN A 19 15.34 7.05 -12.28
C ASN A 19 16.40 7.84 -11.51
N GLY A 20 15.99 8.49 -10.41
CA GLY A 20 16.82 9.41 -9.64
C GLY A 20 16.84 10.86 -10.17
N THR A 21 16.19 11.16 -11.30
CA THR A 21 16.06 12.54 -11.78
C THR A 21 15.32 13.38 -10.74
N ARG A 22 15.88 14.54 -10.36
CA ARG A 22 15.28 15.46 -9.39
C ARG A 22 14.76 16.72 -10.07
N LYS A 23 13.69 17.29 -9.54
CA LYS A 23 13.17 18.59 -9.96
C LYS A 23 12.55 19.35 -8.79
N LEU A 24 12.53 20.67 -8.90
CA LEU A 24 11.84 21.55 -7.96
C LEU A 24 10.47 21.93 -8.52
N VAL A 25 9.40 21.75 -7.74
CA VAL A 25 8.05 22.19 -8.07
C VAL A 25 7.51 23.00 -6.90
N SER A 26 7.24 24.28 -7.14
CA SER A 26 6.73 25.20 -6.10
C SER A 26 7.56 25.16 -4.80
N GLY A 27 8.89 25.12 -4.92
CA GLY A 27 9.82 25.07 -3.78
C GLY A 27 9.93 23.72 -3.06
N LYS A 28 9.19 22.69 -3.50
CA LYS A 28 9.31 21.32 -2.99
C LYS A 28 10.14 20.48 -3.98
N GLU A 29 11.12 19.75 -3.49
CA GLU A 29 11.92 18.84 -4.33
C GLU A 29 11.17 17.53 -4.55
N TYR A 30 11.25 17.00 -5.77
CA TYR A 30 10.69 15.73 -6.17
C TYR A 30 11.76 14.88 -6.86
N VAL A 31 11.69 13.56 -6.66
CA VAL A 31 12.53 12.58 -7.35
C VAL A 31 11.67 11.64 -8.18
N TYR A 32 12.16 11.30 -9.37
CA TYR A 32 11.49 10.41 -10.31
C TYR A 32 11.96 8.96 -10.15
N TYR A 33 11.02 8.04 -9.97
CA TYR A 33 11.25 6.60 -10.13
C TYR A 33 10.04 5.94 -10.79
N ASP A 34 10.30 5.08 -11.77
CA ASP A 34 9.33 4.15 -12.36
C ASP A 34 7.98 4.78 -12.74
N GLY A 35 8.01 6.00 -13.30
CA GLY A 35 6.81 6.73 -13.73
C GLY A 35 6.26 7.75 -12.73
N TYR A 36 6.80 7.80 -11.50
CA TYR A 36 6.26 8.60 -10.41
C TYR A 36 7.23 9.68 -9.94
N TRP A 37 6.72 10.91 -9.81
CA TRP A 37 7.41 12.00 -9.12
C TRP A 37 6.99 12.00 -7.65
N MET A 38 7.94 11.71 -6.76
CA MET A 38 7.72 11.62 -5.33
C MET A 38 8.38 12.76 -4.59
N LYS A 39 7.66 13.37 -3.65
CA LYS A 39 8.19 14.43 -2.79
C LYS A 39 9.37 13.91 -1.97
N THR A 40 10.48 14.63 -2.00
CA THR A 40 11.66 14.36 -1.16
C THR A 40 11.67 15.32 0.03
N TYR A 41 12.44 14.96 1.05
CA TYR A 41 12.66 15.78 2.23
C TYR A 41 14.17 15.87 2.44
N GLU A 42 14.63 17.07 2.78
CA GLU A 42 15.98 17.24 3.29
C GLU A 42 16.05 16.58 4.68
N VAL A 43 17.10 15.78 4.90
CA VAL A 43 17.24 14.98 6.11
C VAL A 43 18.63 15.18 6.71
N PRO A 44 18.74 15.37 8.03
CA PRO A 44 20.05 15.46 8.68
C PRO A 44 20.87 14.18 8.53
N HIS A 45 22.18 14.33 8.34
CA HIS A 45 23.12 13.22 8.27
C HIS A 45 23.77 12.94 9.63
N THR A 46 22.95 12.78 10.68
CA THR A 46 23.41 12.55 12.06
C THR A 46 22.98 11.17 12.57
N ILE A 47 23.69 10.62 13.56
CA ILE A 47 23.28 9.37 14.22
C ILE A 47 21.91 9.53 14.89
N ALA A 48 21.62 10.71 15.45
CA ALA A 48 20.36 11.02 16.10
C ALA A 48 19.19 10.93 15.11
N TYR A 49 19.36 11.47 13.90
CA TYR A 49 18.35 11.32 12.84
C TYR A 49 18.21 9.87 12.39
N LYS A 50 19.32 9.13 12.21
CA LYS A 50 19.28 7.71 11.85
C LYS A 50 18.53 6.89 12.90
N LYS A 51 18.74 7.16 14.19
CA LYS A 51 18.01 6.54 15.30
C LYS A 51 16.53 6.89 15.25
N TRP A 52 16.18 8.17 15.09
CA TRP A 52 14.79 8.60 14.93
C TRP A 52 14.09 7.87 13.77
N LEU A 53 14.77 7.76 12.63
CA LEU A 53 14.27 7.05 11.46
C LEU A 53 14.00 5.57 11.79
N ILE A 54 14.96 4.88 12.41
CA ILE A 54 14.81 3.48 12.83
C ILE A 54 13.63 3.32 13.79
N ASP A 55 13.41 4.24 14.74
CA ASP A 55 12.26 4.19 15.64
C ASP A 55 10.93 4.33 14.88
N GLN A 56 10.85 5.23 13.89
CA GLN A 56 9.64 5.36 13.07
C GLN A 56 9.35 4.09 12.26
N LEU A 57 10.40 3.47 11.71
CA LEU A 57 10.29 2.21 10.98
C LEU A 57 9.85 1.08 11.90
N THR A 58 10.46 0.94 13.08
CA THR A 58 10.10 -0.05 14.11
C THR A 58 8.64 0.10 14.57
N ARG A 59 8.18 1.33 14.83
CA ARG A 59 6.76 1.59 15.16
C ARG A 59 5.83 1.19 14.01
N ARG A 60 6.23 1.45 12.76
CA ARG A 60 5.44 1.08 11.58
C ARG A 60 5.38 -0.44 11.41
N VAL A 61 6.48 -1.14 11.64
CA VAL A 61 6.55 -2.60 11.64
C VAL A 61 5.57 -3.19 12.66
N PHE A 62 5.65 -2.79 13.93
CA PHE A 62 4.79 -3.33 14.98
C PHE A 62 3.30 -3.02 14.79
N ARG A 63 2.95 -1.89 14.18
CA ARG A 63 1.55 -1.54 13.89
C ARG A 63 0.90 -2.43 12.83
N ASN A 64 1.69 -3.11 12.00
CA ASN A 64 1.20 -3.88 10.85
C ASN A 64 1.44 -5.39 10.97
N THR A 65 1.85 -5.83 12.16
CA THR A 65 2.16 -7.23 12.47
C THR A 65 1.29 -7.72 13.61
N GLU A 66 1.23 -9.04 13.80
CA GLU A 66 0.38 -9.65 14.83
C GLU A 66 0.63 -9.05 16.24
N PRO A 67 -0.42 -8.85 17.06
CA PRO A 67 -0.30 -8.22 18.37
C PRO A 67 0.54 -9.08 19.33
N GLY A 68 1.18 -8.41 20.30
CA GLY A 68 1.98 -9.08 21.33
C GLY A 68 3.45 -9.34 20.95
N ILE A 69 3.84 -9.12 19.68
CA ILE A 69 5.25 -9.29 19.29
C ILE A 69 6.16 -8.15 19.74
N ASN A 70 5.61 -6.98 20.08
CA ASN A 70 6.37 -5.81 20.59
C ASN A 70 6.87 -6.07 22.01
N THR A 71 7.76 -7.05 22.14
CA THR A 71 8.32 -7.54 23.39
C THR A 71 9.48 -6.64 23.82
N PRO A 72 9.55 -6.19 25.08
CA PRO A 72 10.64 -5.35 25.56
C PRO A 72 12.03 -6.00 25.40
N GLY A 73 13.04 -5.21 25.01
CA GLY A 73 14.41 -5.71 24.83
C GLY A 73 15.03 -6.29 26.11
N LYS A 74 14.62 -5.81 27.28
CA LYS A 74 15.04 -6.37 28.58
C LYS A 74 14.58 -7.82 28.81
N SER A 75 13.48 -8.24 28.19
CA SER A 75 12.90 -9.59 28.34
C SER A 75 13.49 -10.61 27.37
N LEU A 76 14.50 -10.24 26.57
CA LEU A 76 15.11 -11.11 25.57
C LEU A 76 15.56 -12.47 26.14
N GLY A 77 16.19 -12.47 27.32
CA GLY A 77 16.64 -13.70 27.98
C GLY A 77 15.49 -14.66 28.32
N ASP A 78 14.41 -14.13 28.90
CA ASP A 78 13.23 -14.89 29.30
C ASP A 78 12.52 -15.50 28.08
N VAL A 79 12.32 -14.69 27.04
CA VAL A 79 11.67 -15.17 25.80
C VAL A 79 12.55 -16.21 25.10
N LYS A 80 13.88 -16.04 25.10
CA LYS A 80 14.81 -17.03 24.53
C LYS A 80 14.79 -18.35 25.28
N ALA A 81 14.76 -18.32 26.62
CA ALA A 81 14.61 -19.52 27.43
C ALA A 81 13.27 -20.23 27.15
N ALA A 82 12.18 -19.47 27.05
CA ALA A 82 10.86 -19.99 26.70
C ALA A 82 10.82 -20.61 25.29
N PHE A 83 11.45 -19.98 24.30
CA PHE A 83 11.57 -20.51 22.94
C PHE A 83 12.34 -21.84 22.91
N ASN A 84 13.48 -21.91 23.60
CA ASN A 84 14.34 -23.09 23.60
C ASN A 84 13.70 -24.31 24.27
N ARG A 85 12.98 -24.11 25.39
CA ARG A 85 12.29 -25.21 26.10
C ARG A 85 11.03 -25.71 25.39
N THR A 86 10.46 -24.91 24.49
CA THR A 86 9.20 -25.23 23.82
C THR A 86 9.46 -26.16 22.64
N THR A 87 8.73 -27.27 22.60
CA THR A 87 8.73 -28.25 21.50
C THR A 87 7.47 -28.16 20.64
N GLU A 88 6.37 -27.63 21.19
CA GLU A 88 5.10 -27.50 20.48
C GLU A 88 5.22 -26.45 19.35
N PRO A 89 4.98 -26.82 18.08
CA PRO A 89 5.30 -25.97 16.93
C PRO A 89 4.58 -24.62 16.92
N SER A 90 3.29 -24.56 17.26
CA SER A 90 2.51 -23.33 17.17
C SER A 90 2.95 -22.29 18.20
N ARG A 91 3.21 -22.71 19.45
CA ARG A 91 3.81 -21.86 20.49
C ARG A 91 5.24 -21.48 20.15
N LYS A 92 6.03 -22.38 19.56
CA LYS A 92 7.42 -22.10 19.17
C LYS A 92 7.49 -21.00 18.12
N ARG A 93 6.56 -20.98 17.15
CA ARG A 93 6.42 -19.89 16.18
C ARG A 93 6.09 -18.55 16.85
N VAL A 94 5.12 -18.51 17.76
CA VAL A 94 4.78 -17.28 18.51
C VAL A 94 5.99 -16.77 19.29
N LEU A 95 6.71 -17.66 19.97
CA LEU A 95 7.91 -17.31 20.72
C LEU A 95 9.04 -16.82 19.81
N ALA A 96 9.16 -17.32 18.58
CA ALA A 96 10.07 -16.77 17.58
C ALA A 96 9.67 -15.34 17.18
N ALA A 97 8.37 -15.08 16.97
CA ALA A 97 7.89 -13.72 16.70
C ALA A 97 8.16 -12.76 17.87
N MET A 98 7.97 -13.21 19.12
CA MET A 98 8.34 -12.44 20.31
C MET A 98 9.86 -12.21 20.41
N LEU A 99 10.68 -13.21 20.07
CA LEU A 99 12.14 -13.08 19.99
C LEU A 99 12.53 -11.99 19.00
N ALA A 100 11.93 -12.00 17.82
CA ALA A 100 12.20 -11.00 16.79
C ALA A 100 11.94 -9.58 17.32
N GLY A 101 10.82 -9.35 17.99
CA GLY A 101 10.52 -8.07 18.61
C GLY A 101 11.44 -7.71 19.79
N ALA A 102 11.80 -8.67 20.64
CA ALA A 102 12.74 -8.45 21.73
C ALA A 102 14.14 -8.05 21.22
N TYR A 103 14.62 -8.72 20.18
CA TYR A 103 15.86 -8.36 19.50
C TYR A 103 15.78 -6.96 18.85
N LEU A 104 14.68 -6.67 18.15
CA LEU A 104 14.49 -5.37 17.50
C LEU A 104 14.50 -4.21 18.52
N ASN A 105 13.77 -4.39 19.63
CA ASN A 105 13.73 -3.41 20.71
C ASN A 105 15.08 -3.29 21.43
N ARG A 106 15.78 -4.41 21.69
CA ARG A 106 17.13 -4.37 22.26
C ARG A 106 18.11 -3.60 21.37
N GLY A 107 18.05 -3.79 20.06
CA GLY A 107 18.85 -3.03 19.10
C GLY A 107 18.58 -1.53 19.17
N SER A 108 17.30 -1.13 19.22
CA SER A 108 16.90 0.28 19.39
C SER A 108 17.32 0.85 20.75
N ASP A 109 17.23 0.07 21.84
CA ASP A 109 17.70 0.47 23.18
C ASP A 109 19.21 0.78 23.17
N ILE A 110 20.01 -0.09 22.56
CA ILE A 110 21.47 0.11 22.43
C ILE A 110 21.78 1.34 21.58
N LEU A 111 21.10 1.50 20.44
CA LEU A 111 21.30 2.65 19.56
C LEU A 111 20.94 3.97 20.27
N THR A 112 19.91 3.96 21.12
CA THR A 112 19.57 5.11 21.96
C THR A 112 20.74 5.48 22.87
N LYS A 113 21.40 4.50 23.50
CA LYS A 113 22.58 4.77 24.34
C LYS A 113 23.77 5.27 23.56
N VAL A 114 23.97 4.81 22.32
CA VAL A 114 25.01 5.35 21.44
C VAL A 114 24.78 6.83 21.16
N VAL A 115 23.54 7.23 20.82
CA VAL A 115 23.19 8.64 20.59
C VAL A 115 23.41 9.49 21.85
N GLU A 116 22.95 9.01 23.01
CA GLU A 116 23.14 9.72 24.29
C GLU A 116 24.62 9.96 24.62
N LEU A 117 25.51 9.01 24.29
CA LEU A 117 26.96 9.16 24.48
C LEU A 117 27.54 10.21 23.52
N GLU A 118 27.14 10.20 22.24
CA GLU A 118 27.59 11.22 21.28
C GLU A 118 27.10 12.63 21.66
N GLU A 119 25.89 12.77 22.19
CA GLU A 119 25.32 14.06 22.63
C GLU A 119 26.13 14.73 23.75
N ILE A 120 26.79 13.94 24.61
CA ILE A 120 27.69 14.47 25.65
C ILE A 120 29.14 14.61 25.19
N GLY A 121 29.41 14.44 23.88
CA GLY A 121 30.72 14.64 23.26
C GLY A 121 31.62 13.40 23.25
N ILE A 122 31.09 12.20 23.52
CA ILE A 122 31.86 10.94 23.40
C ILE A 122 31.77 10.44 21.96
N THR A 123 32.91 10.43 21.26
CA THR A 123 32.99 9.87 19.90
C THR A 123 32.85 8.35 19.92
N ILE A 124 31.84 7.83 19.22
CA ILE A 124 31.63 6.39 19.02
C ILE A 124 32.06 6.00 17.61
N GLU A 125 33.18 5.28 17.49
CA GLU A 125 33.62 4.76 16.19
C GLU A 125 32.66 3.69 15.65
N SER A 126 32.60 3.55 14.33
CA SER A 126 31.78 2.52 13.67
C SER A 126 32.14 1.08 14.04
N SER A 127 33.37 0.86 14.52
CA SER A 127 33.91 -0.41 15.03
C SER A 127 33.49 -0.73 16.48
N ASN A 128 32.84 0.21 17.17
CA ASN A 128 32.53 0.10 18.59
C ASN A 128 31.64 -1.13 18.91
N GLU A 129 31.95 -1.83 19.99
CA GLU A 129 31.23 -3.04 20.41
C GLU A 129 29.73 -2.82 20.64
N LEU A 130 29.30 -1.62 21.06
CA LEU A 130 27.87 -1.29 21.19
C LEU A 130 27.18 -1.31 19.82
N LEU A 131 27.80 -0.73 18.79
CA LEU A 131 27.26 -0.76 17.42
C LEU A 131 27.30 -2.18 16.84
N ARG A 132 28.32 -2.98 17.15
CA ARG A 132 28.38 -4.40 16.76
C ARG A 132 27.26 -5.21 17.41
N GLU A 133 27.00 -5.01 18.70
CA GLU A 133 25.88 -5.67 19.40
C GLU A 133 24.53 -5.21 18.87
N CYS A 134 24.38 -3.92 18.58
CA CYS A 134 23.19 -3.37 17.92
C CYS A 134 22.94 -4.06 16.57
N GLY A 135 24.00 -4.21 15.75
CA GLY A 135 23.94 -4.96 14.50
C GLY A 135 23.55 -6.43 14.67
N ARG A 136 24.12 -7.12 15.66
CA ARG A 136 23.73 -8.50 16.01
C ARG A 136 22.25 -8.61 16.36
N CYS A 137 21.74 -7.67 17.16
CA CYS A 137 20.33 -7.60 17.51
C CYS A 137 19.44 -7.46 16.26
N PHE A 138 19.73 -6.52 15.35
CA PHE A 138 18.93 -6.35 14.14
C PHE A 138 19.01 -7.56 13.19
N MET A 139 20.16 -8.22 13.08
CA MET A 139 20.30 -9.46 12.28
C MET A 139 19.44 -10.58 12.88
N SER A 140 19.48 -10.80 14.19
CA SER A 140 18.63 -11.79 14.84
C SER A 140 17.14 -11.43 14.74
N ALA A 141 16.79 -10.15 14.84
CA ALA A 141 15.41 -9.69 14.61
C ALA A 141 14.92 -10.06 13.20
N LEU A 142 15.76 -9.88 12.18
CA LEU A 142 15.44 -10.26 10.80
C LEU A 142 15.28 -11.78 10.64
N GLU A 143 16.17 -12.57 11.24
CA GLU A 143 16.12 -14.04 11.18
C GLU A 143 14.83 -14.62 11.78
N TYR A 144 14.45 -14.16 12.97
CA TYR A 144 13.24 -14.61 13.64
C TYR A 144 11.97 -13.98 13.04
N GLY A 145 12.10 -12.84 12.37
CA GLY A 145 11.00 -12.07 11.76
C GLY A 145 10.15 -12.84 10.77
N LYS A 146 10.72 -13.82 10.06
CA LYS A 146 10.00 -14.72 9.13
C LYS A 146 8.84 -15.50 9.76
N ASN A 147 8.77 -15.56 11.10
CA ASN A 147 7.72 -16.26 11.83
C ASN A 147 6.52 -15.36 12.15
N ILE A 148 6.60 -14.07 11.81
CA ILE A 148 5.60 -13.07 12.16
C ILE A 148 4.51 -13.06 11.10
N HIS A 149 3.25 -13.07 11.56
CA HIS A 149 2.13 -12.87 10.66
C HIS A 149 1.80 -11.37 10.50
N PRO A 150 1.35 -10.96 9.29
CA PRO A 150 0.78 -9.63 9.11
C PRO A 150 -0.49 -9.46 9.96
N LEU A 151 -0.79 -8.22 10.35
CA LEU A 151 -2.04 -7.91 11.05
C LEU A 151 -3.27 -8.16 10.16
N HIS A 152 -3.13 -7.89 8.86
CA HIS A 152 -4.19 -8.03 7.87
C HIS A 152 -3.69 -8.77 6.62
N GLY A 153 -4.50 -9.72 6.14
CA GLY A 153 -4.19 -10.53 4.97
C GLY A 153 -3.24 -11.70 5.27
N THR A 154 -2.73 -12.33 4.22
CA THR A 154 -1.86 -13.52 4.30
C THR A 154 -0.50 -13.32 3.65
N GLU A 155 -0.26 -12.15 3.05
CA GLU A 155 1.01 -11.84 2.39
C GLU A 155 2.05 -11.37 3.40
N GLU A 156 3.24 -11.98 3.33
CA GLU A 156 4.38 -11.69 4.20
C GLU A 156 4.83 -10.22 4.03
N LEU A 157 5.31 -9.63 5.12
CA LEU A 157 5.75 -8.23 5.17
C LEU A 157 7.28 -8.13 5.30
N ASP A 158 8.03 -9.04 4.68
CA ASP A 158 9.49 -9.10 4.74
C ASP A 158 10.14 -7.77 4.35
N GLU A 159 9.60 -7.11 3.32
CA GLU A 159 10.06 -5.80 2.88
C GLU A 159 9.95 -4.74 3.96
N LEU A 160 8.92 -4.81 4.81
CA LEU A 160 8.65 -3.91 5.92
C LEU A 160 9.54 -4.26 7.11
N TRP A 161 9.63 -5.55 7.44
CA TRP A 161 10.38 -6.05 8.60
C TRP A 161 11.89 -5.78 8.48
N GLY A 162 12.44 -5.83 7.26
CA GLY A 162 13.86 -5.55 7.02
C GLY A 162 14.26 -4.07 6.99
N GLU A 163 13.31 -3.12 6.99
CA GLU A 163 13.63 -1.68 6.85
C GLU A 163 14.50 -1.12 8.00
N PRO A 164 14.23 -1.42 9.29
CA PRO A 164 15.07 -0.96 10.40
C PRO A 164 16.53 -1.39 10.24
N PHE A 165 16.78 -2.64 9.86
CA PHE A 165 18.13 -3.16 9.66
C PHE A 165 18.84 -2.51 8.46
N LYS A 166 18.13 -2.30 7.35
CA LYS A 166 18.67 -1.57 6.19
C LYS A 166 19.01 -0.12 6.55
N ALA A 167 18.14 0.58 7.28
CA ALA A 167 18.39 1.95 7.72
C ALA A 167 19.60 2.04 8.68
N PHE A 168 19.81 1.02 9.51
CA PHE A 168 20.99 0.92 10.37
C PHE A 168 22.28 0.76 9.55
N THR A 169 22.31 -0.21 8.63
CA THR A 169 23.50 -0.63 7.89
C THR A 169 23.88 0.27 6.72
N MET A 170 22.93 1.01 6.14
CA MET A 170 23.17 1.86 4.97
C MET A 170 23.33 3.34 5.35
N PRO A 171 24.02 4.15 4.52
CA PRO A 171 23.86 5.59 4.53
C PRO A 171 22.38 5.98 4.31
N VAL A 172 21.92 7.03 5.01
CA VAL A 172 20.53 7.49 4.93
C VAL A 172 20.09 7.81 3.48
N PRO A 173 20.86 8.51 2.64
CA PRO A 173 20.48 8.76 1.24
C PRO A 173 20.23 7.47 0.46
N GLN A 174 21.13 6.50 0.59
CA GLN A 174 21.00 5.20 -0.09
C GLN A 174 19.77 4.44 0.40
N PHE A 175 19.49 4.45 1.71
CA PHE A 175 18.27 3.85 2.24
C PHE A 175 17.01 4.51 1.67
N LEU A 176 16.98 5.85 1.58
CA LEU A 176 15.85 6.58 1.01
C LEU A 176 15.63 6.24 -0.47
N GLU A 177 16.69 6.06 -1.25
CA GLU A 177 16.57 5.58 -2.65
C GLU A 177 15.85 4.24 -2.73
N THR A 178 16.17 3.28 -1.85
CA THR A 178 15.45 2.00 -1.81
C THR A 178 13.96 2.17 -1.47
N ARG A 179 13.63 3.17 -0.63
CA ARG A 179 12.25 3.48 -0.24
C ARG A 179 11.48 4.12 -1.39
N TYR A 180 12.12 4.95 -2.22
CA TYR A 180 11.48 5.56 -3.39
C TYR A 180 11.09 4.51 -4.44
N ILE A 181 11.96 3.54 -4.72
CA ILE A 181 11.65 2.43 -5.64
C ILE A 181 10.43 1.65 -5.13
N LYS A 182 10.43 1.28 -3.85
CA LYS A 182 9.30 0.58 -3.23
C LYS A 182 8.00 1.38 -3.26
N LEU A 183 8.09 2.69 -3.00
CA LEU A 183 6.94 3.58 -3.04
C LEU A 183 6.40 3.71 -4.46
N ALA A 184 7.24 3.87 -5.48
CA ALA A 184 6.81 3.90 -6.88
C ALA A 184 6.04 2.62 -7.25
N LYS A 185 6.53 1.45 -6.83
CA LYS A 185 5.80 0.18 -7.02
C LYS A 185 4.44 0.16 -6.32
N ALA A 186 4.37 0.66 -5.08
CA ALA A 186 3.11 0.79 -4.35
C ALA A 186 2.10 1.73 -5.06
N LEU A 187 2.58 2.85 -5.61
CA LEU A 187 1.74 3.80 -6.38
C LEU A 187 1.22 3.15 -7.67
N SER A 188 2.08 2.37 -8.34
CA SER A 188 1.70 1.58 -9.52
C SER A 188 0.60 0.55 -9.21
N ASP A 189 0.71 -0.19 -8.11
CA ASP A 189 -0.33 -1.12 -7.69
C ASP A 189 -1.66 -0.40 -7.38
N ILE A 190 -1.61 0.77 -6.73
CA ILE A 190 -2.81 1.59 -6.46
C ILE A 190 -3.48 1.99 -7.78
N ASP A 191 -2.71 2.46 -8.75
CA ASP A 191 -3.24 2.82 -10.07
C ASP A 191 -3.84 1.59 -10.78
N LEU A 192 -3.14 0.46 -10.78
CA LEU A 192 -3.60 -0.79 -11.39
C LEU A 192 -4.95 -1.24 -10.79
N ILE A 193 -5.02 -1.38 -9.47
CA ILE A 193 -6.22 -1.84 -8.76
C ILE A 193 -7.40 -0.90 -9.01
N ALA A 194 -7.20 0.41 -8.89
CA ALA A 194 -8.25 1.39 -9.11
C ALA A 194 -8.73 1.39 -10.57
N ASN A 195 -7.81 1.38 -11.54
CA ASN A 195 -8.16 1.41 -12.96
C ASN A 195 -8.89 0.12 -13.39
N THR A 196 -8.52 -1.04 -12.84
CA THR A 196 -9.26 -2.29 -13.06
C THR A 196 -10.70 -2.17 -12.55
N MET A 197 -10.91 -1.66 -11.33
CA MET A 197 -12.27 -1.47 -10.82
C MET A 197 -13.05 -0.43 -11.63
N ILE A 198 -12.41 0.67 -12.05
CA ILE A 198 -13.04 1.70 -12.89
C ILE A 198 -13.53 1.08 -14.20
N GLY A 199 -12.66 0.38 -14.94
CA GLY A 199 -13.02 -0.26 -16.20
C GLY A 199 -14.12 -1.32 -16.05
N LEU A 200 -14.19 -1.97 -14.89
CA LEU A 200 -15.21 -2.97 -14.59
C LEU A 200 -16.59 -2.35 -14.34
N PHE A 201 -16.64 -1.26 -13.55
CA PHE A 201 -17.90 -0.70 -13.07
C PHE A 201 -18.43 0.47 -13.93
N GLU A 202 -17.60 1.09 -14.77
CA GLU A 202 -18.02 2.18 -15.66
C GLU A 202 -19.19 1.77 -16.59
N ARG A 203 -19.27 0.48 -16.93
CA ARG A 203 -20.25 -0.06 -17.89
C ARG A 203 -21.54 -0.58 -17.24
N ILE A 204 -21.64 -0.50 -15.92
CA ILE A 204 -22.73 -1.12 -15.16
C ILE A 204 -23.57 -0.05 -14.47
N ALA A 205 -24.76 0.23 -15.01
CA ALA A 205 -25.67 1.27 -14.50
C ALA A 205 -26.04 1.10 -13.01
N LEU A 206 -26.05 -0.13 -12.49
CA LEU A 206 -26.31 -0.42 -11.07
C LEU A 206 -25.28 0.23 -10.12
N PHE A 207 -24.09 0.58 -10.63
CA PHE A 207 -22.96 1.14 -9.88
C PHE A 207 -22.69 2.61 -10.23
N ALA A 208 -23.72 3.35 -10.68
CA ALA A 208 -23.59 4.78 -10.96
C ALA A 208 -22.92 5.54 -9.79
N GLY A 209 -21.96 6.42 -10.12
CA GLY A 209 -21.18 7.20 -9.15
C GLY A 209 -20.01 6.48 -8.47
N VAL A 210 -19.81 5.17 -8.70
CA VAL A 210 -18.65 4.44 -8.17
C VAL A 210 -17.36 4.90 -8.82
N THR A 211 -17.35 5.09 -10.14
CA THR A 211 -16.15 5.46 -10.91
C THR A 211 -15.52 6.75 -10.41
N GLU A 212 -16.32 7.77 -10.11
CA GLU A 212 -15.85 9.06 -9.57
C GLU A 212 -15.19 8.88 -8.20
N GLN A 213 -15.80 8.08 -7.33
CA GLN A 213 -15.25 7.75 -6.02
C GLN A 213 -13.97 6.91 -6.13
N LEU A 214 -13.86 6.00 -7.09
CA LEU A 214 -12.63 5.23 -7.33
C LEU A 214 -11.49 6.10 -7.85
N HIS A 215 -11.78 7.09 -8.70
CA HIS A 215 -10.79 8.09 -9.11
C HIS A 215 -10.31 8.91 -7.90
N GLU A 216 -11.23 9.36 -7.05
CA GLU A 216 -10.89 10.09 -5.84
C GLU A 216 -10.07 9.24 -4.86
N LEU A 217 -10.43 7.97 -4.66
CA LEU A 217 -9.68 7.01 -3.86
C LEU A 217 -8.27 6.84 -4.40
N ARG A 218 -8.12 6.60 -5.71
CA ARG A 218 -6.82 6.43 -6.36
C ARG A 218 -5.89 7.63 -6.11
N GLU A 219 -6.38 8.83 -6.37
CA GLU A 219 -5.55 10.04 -6.22
C GLU A 219 -5.25 10.37 -4.75
N SER A 220 -6.24 10.28 -3.87
CA SER A 220 -6.06 10.57 -2.45
C SER A 220 -5.18 9.52 -1.75
N ALA A 221 -5.27 8.24 -2.13
CA ALA A 221 -4.40 7.18 -1.63
C ALA A 221 -2.94 7.39 -2.03
N LYS A 222 -2.68 7.77 -3.30
CA LYS A 222 -1.32 8.11 -3.77
C LYS A 222 -0.75 9.33 -3.04
N GLN A 223 -1.57 10.36 -2.80
CA GLN A 223 -1.17 11.53 -2.02
C GLN A 223 -0.84 11.16 -0.57
N ALA A 224 -1.69 10.35 0.08
CA ALA A 224 -1.49 9.90 1.46
C ALA A 224 -0.21 9.04 1.62
N ALA A 225 0.10 8.18 0.64
CA ALA A 225 1.29 7.35 0.66
C ALA A 225 2.60 8.17 0.61
N GLN A 226 2.56 9.33 -0.05
CA GLN A 226 3.73 10.21 -0.26
C GLN A 226 3.89 11.30 0.82
N THR A 227 2.84 11.60 1.57
CA THR A 227 2.82 12.71 2.54
C THR A 227 3.30 12.24 3.91
N GLN A 228 4.17 13.00 4.58
CA GLN A 228 4.53 12.70 5.96
C GLN A 228 3.41 13.09 6.92
N ARG A 229 3.25 12.38 8.04
CA ARG A 229 2.22 12.73 9.04
C ARG A 229 2.45 14.09 9.71
N SER A 230 3.67 14.61 9.64
CA SER A 230 4.06 15.93 10.13
C SER A 230 3.79 17.05 9.11
N ASP A 231 3.52 16.74 7.85
CA ASP A 231 3.17 17.76 6.85
C ASP A 231 1.76 18.29 7.11
N ILE A 232 1.57 19.60 7.04
CA ILE A 232 0.25 20.24 7.18
C ILE A 232 -0.74 19.78 6.10
N ASP A 233 -0.24 19.45 4.89
CA ASP A 233 -1.02 18.95 3.76
C ASP A 233 -1.84 17.69 4.14
N ILE A 234 -1.41 16.93 5.16
CA ILE A 234 -2.10 15.72 5.62
C ILE A 234 -3.51 16.01 6.17
N ILE A 235 -3.75 17.23 6.68
CA ILE A 235 -5.05 17.63 7.25
C ILE A 235 -6.13 17.62 6.18
N GLU A 236 -5.79 17.94 4.93
CA GLU A 236 -6.71 17.88 3.80
C GLU A 236 -6.71 16.51 3.11
N ILE A 237 -5.53 15.91 2.96
CA ILE A 237 -5.37 14.64 2.24
C ILE A 237 -6.03 13.47 2.98
N TRP A 238 -5.83 13.38 4.30
CA TRP A 238 -6.26 12.21 5.07
C TRP A 238 -7.79 12.08 5.17
N PRO A 239 -8.55 13.14 5.53
CA PRO A 239 -10.01 13.06 5.56
C PRO A 239 -10.63 12.76 4.19
N ARG A 240 -10.05 13.31 3.11
CA ARG A 240 -10.48 12.98 1.74
C ARG A 240 -10.30 11.49 1.45
N PHE A 241 -9.12 10.96 1.76
CA PHE A 241 -8.79 9.55 1.54
C PHE A 241 -9.65 8.59 2.35
N VAL A 242 -9.77 8.81 3.67
CA VAL A 242 -10.60 7.95 4.53
C VAL A 242 -12.07 8.12 4.18
N GLY A 243 -12.53 9.35 3.97
CA GLY A 243 -13.94 9.63 3.66
C GLY A 243 -14.40 8.98 2.37
N VAL A 244 -13.58 8.93 1.31
CA VAL A 244 -13.96 8.21 0.09
C VAL A 244 -13.91 6.69 0.27
N ALA A 245 -12.98 6.16 1.06
CA ALA A 245 -12.94 4.74 1.40
C ALA A 245 -14.22 4.32 2.17
N ASP A 246 -14.67 5.13 3.13
CA ASP A 246 -15.91 4.90 3.88
C ASP A 246 -17.15 4.91 2.96
N ARG A 247 -17.23 5.90 2.04
CA ARG A 247 -18.32 5.95 1.05
C ARG A 247 -18.34 4.72 0.13
N LEU A 248 -17.18 4.24 -0.32
CA LEU A 248 -17.07 3.04 -1.15
C LEU A 248 -17.43 1.77 -0.37
N TYR A 249 -17.07 1.70 0.91
CA TYR A 249 -17.45 0.61 1.80
C TYR A 249 -18.98 0.53 1.98
N ASP A 250 -19.61 1.68 2.21
CA ASP A 250 -21.04 1.79 2.41
C ASP A 250 -21.86 1.81 1.11
N PHE A 251 -21.20 1.86 -0.05
CA PHE A 251 -21.84 1.94 -1.36
C PHE A 251 -22.95 0.91 -1.53
N LYS A 252 -24.09 1.35 -2.06
CA LYS A 252 -25.27 0.50 -2.32
C LYS A 252 -25.60 0.56 -3.81
N PRO A 253 -25.43 -0.57 -4.54
CA PRO A 253 -25.87 -0.63 -5.93
C PRO A 253 -27.37 -0.35 -6.05
N VAL A 254 -27.77 0.37 -7.09
CA VAL A 254 -29.18 0.70 -7.35
C VAL A 254 -29.83 -0.48 -8.06
N ILE A 255 -30.49 -1.35 -7.29
CA ILE A 255 -31.13 -2.56 -7.82
C ILE A 255 -32.63 -2.29 -8.00
N PRO A 256 -33.18 -2.38 -9.23
CA PRO A 256 -34.62 -2.25 -9.45
C PRO A 256 -35.43 -3.26 -8.61
N PRO A 257 -36.61 -2.88 -8.09
CA PRO A 257 -37.57 -3.83 -7.55
C PRO A 257 -37.81 -4.99 -8.54
N ASP A 258 -37.97 -6.20 -8.03
CA ASP A 258 -38.20 -7.42 -8.84
C ASP A 258 -37.06 -7.82 -9.80
N SER A 259 -35.85 -7.27 -9.61
CA SER A 259 -34.66 -7.73 -10.34
C SER A 259 -34.43 -9.24 -10.18
N PRO A 260 -34.10 -9.97 -11.28
CA PRO A 260 -33.77 -11.40 -11.23
C PRO A 260 -32.62 -11.71 -10.27
N GLN A 261 -32.60 -12.94 -9.74
CA GLN A 261 -31.55 -13.40 -8.81
C GLN A 261 -30.12 -13.21 -9.36
N ARG A 262 -29.93 -13.31 -10.68
CA ARG A 262 -28.65 -13.05 -11.34
C ARG A 262 -28.19 -11.60 -11.15
N ILE A 263 -29.10 -10.62 -11.32
CA ILE A 263 -28.81 -9.19 -11.15
C ILE A 263 -28.52 -8.87 -9.69
N ARG A 264 -29.27 -9.46 -8.75
CA ARG A 264 -28.99 -9.34 -7.31
C ARG A 264 -27.62 -9.90 -6.94
N SER A 265 -27.25 -11.05 -7.52
CA SER A 265 -25.95 -11.68 -7.29
C SER A 265 -24.79 -10.87 -7.88
N LEU A 266 -24.97 -10.32 -9.09
CA LEU A 266 -24.04 -9.39 -9.72
C LEU A 266 -23.81 -8.18 -8.81
N ALA A 267 -24.88 -7.51 -8.38
CA ALA A 267 -24.81 -6.34 -7.51
C ALA A 267 -24.09 -6.65 -6.18
N TRP A 268 -24.47 -7.75 -5.52
CA TRP A 268 -23.85 -8.17 -4.26
C TRP A 268 -22.35 -8.49 -4.42
N ARG A 269 -21.98 -9.27 -5.45
CA ARG A 269 -20.57 -9.61 -5.72
C ARG A 269 -19.75 -8.38 -6.12
N GLY A 270 -20.30 -7.50 -6.95
CA GLY A 270 -19.62 -6.26 -7.35
C GLY A 270 -19.34 -5.35 -6.16
N LYS A 271 -20.29 -5.24 -5.22
CA LYS A 271 -20.05 -4.54 -3.94
C LYS A 271 -18.87 -5.13 -3.16
N GLN A 272 -18.74 -6.47 -3.11
CA GLN A 272 -17.60 -7.10 -2.43
C GLN A 272 -16.26 -6.81 -3.13
N ILE A 273 -16.25 -6.72 -4.46
CA ILE A 273 -15.05 -6.32 -5.22
C ILE A 273 -14.67 -4.88 -4.88
N ILE A 274 -15.62 -3.95 -4.92
CA ILE A 274 -15.37 -2.53 -4.58
C ILE A 274 -14.79 -2.41 -3.17
N ARG A 275 -15.39 -3.09 -2.20
CA ARG A 275 -14.93 -3.08 -0.81
C ARG A 275 -13.51 -3.65 -0.69
N SER A 276 -13.28 -4.87 -1.18
CA SER A 276 -11.97 -5.54 -1.04
C SER A 276 -10.86 -4.81 -1.82
N GLY A 277 -11.17 -4.20 -2.97
CA GLY A 277 -10.22 -3.38 -3.71
C GLY A 277 -9.89 -2.06 -3.00
N SER A 278 -10.88 -1.44 -2.37
CA SER A 278 -10.69 -0.22 -1.57
C SER A 278 -9.85 -0.51 -0.31
N GLU A 279 -10.13 -1.61 0.37
CA GLU A 279 -9.34 -2.09 1.52
C GLU A 279 -7.88 -2.38 1.10
N LEU A 280 -7.67 -3.02 -0.06
CA LEU A 280 -6.32 -3.31 -0.58
C LEU A 280 -5.55 -2.03 -0.95
N ILE A 281 -6.19 -1.04 -1.59
CA ILE A 281 -5.59 0.29 -1.81
C ILE A 281 -5.23 0.95 -0.47
N GLY A 282 -6.13 0.84 0.52
CA GLY A 282 -5.93 1.28 1.90
C GLY A 282 -4.66 0.72 2.53
N ASP A 283 -4.51 -0.60 2.45
CA ASP A 283 -3.35 -1.35 2.93
C ASP A 283 -2.06 -0.90 2.23
N ILE A 284 -2.03 -0.89 0.90
CA ILE A 284 -0.84 -0.52 0.12
C ILE A 284 -0.42 0.92 0.41
N SER A 285 -1.36 1.86 0.48
CA SER A 285 -1.08 3.27 0.80
C SER A 285 -0.52 3.43 2.22
N SER A 286 -1.12 2.76 3.20
CA SER A 286 -0.70 2.82 4.61
C SER A 286 0.65 2.14 4.84
N LEU A 287 0.85 0.98 4.20
CA LEU A 287 2.08 0.21 4.26
C LEU A 287 3.18 0.82 3.39
N ARG A 288 2.89 1.64 2.39
CA ARG A 288 3.87 2.23 1.46
C ARG A 288 4.82 1.20 0.85
N ILE A 289 4.28 0.02 0.56
CA ILE A 289 4.94 -1.09 -0.14
C ILE A 289 3.89 -1.80 -1.00
N SER A 290 4.36 -2.42 -2.07
CA SER A 290 3.55 -3.27 -2.95
C SER A 290 3.10 -4.55 -2.24
N LYS A 291 1.96 -5.09 -2.66
CA LYS A 291 1.41 -6.39 -2.20
C LYS A 291 1.15 -7.28 -3.41
N PRO A 292 2.19 -7.71 -4.15
CA PRO A 292 2.02 -8.32 -5.47
C PRO A 292 1.14 -9.57 -5.46
N LYS A 293 1.26 -10.45 -4.47
CA LYS A 293 0.45 -11.68 -4.41
C LYS A 293 -1.03 -11.35 -4.14
N THR A 294 -1.29 -10.42 -3.22
CA THR A 294 -2.64 -9.99 -2.89
C THR A 294 -3.28 -9.23 -4.05
N THR A 295 -2.52 -8.37 -4.72
CA THR A 295 -2.93 -7.64 -5.93
C THR A 295 -3.29 -8.61 -7.05
N GLU A 296 -2.42 -9.57 -7.37
CA GLU A 296 -2.69 -10.58 -8.40
C GLU A 296 -3.98 -11.37 -8.09
N ALA A 297 -4.13 -11.87 -6.86
CA ALA A 297 -5.33 -12.57 -6.44
C ALA A 297 -6.59 -11.69 -6.52
N PHE A 298 -6.48 -10.39 -6.28
CA PHE A 298 -7.60 -9.44 -6.45
C PHE A 298 -7.97 -9.26 -7.92
N LEU A 299 -6.99 -9.09 -8.81
CA LEU A 299 -7.22 -8.95 -10.25
C LEU A 299 -7.90 -10.20 -10.83
N GLN A 300 -7.48 -11.40 -10.41
CA GLN A 300 -8.14 -12.65 -10.80
C GLN A 300 -9.62 -12.69 -10.37
N ARG A 301 -9.96 -12.15 -9.18
CA ARG A 301 -11.37 -12.06 -8.75
C ARG A 301 -12.16 -11.08 -9.61
N CYS A 302 -11.55 -9.98 -10.06
CA CYS A 302 -12.18 -9.04 -10.98
C CYS A 302 -12.46 -9.70 -12.33
N GLU A 303 -11.49 -10.43 -12.88
CA GLU A 303 -11.63 -11.17 -14.13
C GLU A 303 -12.73 -12.23 -14.03
N GLN A 304 -12.75 -13.03 -12.95
CA GLN A 304 -13.81 -14.03 -12.74
C GLN A 304 -15.20 -13.41 -12.65
N TYR A 305 -15.31 -12.22 -12.06
CA TYR A 305 -16.57 -11.48 -12.01
C TYR A 305 -16.99 -10.99 -13.40
N GLU A 306 -16.05 -10.41 -14.16
CA GLU A 306 -16.30 -10.00 -15.54
C GLU A 306 -16.75 -11.19 -16.40
N GLN A 307 -16.01 -12.30 -16.38
CA GLN A 307 -16.36 -13.49 -17.13
C GLN A 307 -17.73 -14.08 -16.74
N ARG A 308 -18.12 -14.01 -15.46
CA ARG A 308 -19.38 -14.61 -14.99
C ARG A 308 -20.61 -13.74 -15.26
N TYR A 309 -20.46 -12.44 -15.13
CA TYR A 309 -21.58 -11.51 -15.11
C TYR A 309 -21.63 -10.59 -16.33
N LEU A 310 -20.48 -10.35 -16.97
CA LEU A 310 -20.33 -9.27 -17.92
C LEU A 310 -20.04 -9.70 -19.37
N SER A 311 -19.60 -10.94 -19.56
CA SER A 311 -19.24 -11.53 -20.87
C SER A 311 -20.42 -11.78 -21.81
N ASP A 312 -21.67 -11.79 -21.32
CA ASP A 312 -22.87 -12.03 -22.13
C ASP A 312 -23.62 -10.72 -22.40
N SER A 313 -23.43 -10.17 -23.61
CA SER A 313 -23.93 -8.87 -24.07
C SER A 313 -25.46 -8.73 -24.10
N ARG A 314 -26.20 -9.82 -23.87
CA ARG A 314 -27.68 -9.84 -23.86
C ARG A 314 -28.30 -9.39 -22.54
N THR A 315 -27.50 -9.20 -21.49
CA THR A 315 -28.03 -9.06 -20.11
C THR A 315 -27.92 -7.69 -19.48
N TYR A 316 -27.39 -6.71 -20.22
CA TYR A 316 -27.30 -5.35 -19.71
C TYR A 316 -28.59 -4.62 -20.05
N PRO A 317 -29.40 -4.21 -19.06
CA PRO A 317 -30.25 -3.07 -19.29
C PRO A 317 -29.28 -1.92 -19.53
N ASP A 318 -29.06 -1.59 -20.81
CA ASP A 318 -28.81 -0.22 -21.20
C ASP A 318 -29.86 0.59 -20.39
N GLY A 319 -29.44 1.61 -19.64
CA GLY A 319 -30.20 2.22 -18.53
C GLY A 319 -31.60 2.78 -18.88
N THR A 320 -32.12 2.44 -20.04
CA THR A 320 -33.44 2.68 -20.64
C THR A 320 -34.42 1.51 -20.51
N GLY A 321 -34.03 0.34 -19.99
CA GLY A 321 -34.98 -0.76 -19.75
C GLY A 321 -35.62 -1.33 -21.03
N LYS A 322 -34.98 -1.20 -22.19
CA LYS A 322 -35.46 -1.83 -23.44
C LYS A 322 -34.54 -2.97 -23.83
N THR A 323 -35.02 -4.20 -23.64
CA THR A 323 -34.54 -5.36 -24.39
C THR A 323 -34.72 -5.07 -25.88
N ARG A 324 -33.63 -5.08 -26.65
CA ARG A 324 -33.69 -4.99 -28.11
C ARG A 324 -34.41 -6.25 -28.61
N SER A 325 -35.72 -6.14 -28.86
CA SER A 325 -36.52 -7.25 -29.35
C SER A 325 -35.98 -7.67 -30.71
N GLN A 326 -35.91 -8.99 -30.90
CA GLN A 326 -35.60 -9.64 -32.16
C GLN A 326 -36.45 -9.03 -33.28
N ALA A 327 -35.81 -8.53 -34.33
CA ALA A 327 -36.49 -8.15 -35.56
C ALA A 327 -37.04 -9.44 -36.21
N ALA A 328 -38.37 -9.53 -36.32
CA ALA A 328 -39.04 -10.53 -37.12
C ALA A 328 -38.73 -10.30 -38.63
N PRO A 329 -38.65 -11.36 -39.45
CA PRO A 329 -38.40 -11.22 -40.88
C PRO A 329 -39.61 -10.59 -41.56
N GLY A 330 -39.38 -9.55 -42.36
CA GLY A 330 -40.41 -8.88 -43.17
C GLY A 330 -41.01 -9.82 -44.24
N PRO A 331 -42.23 -9.52 -44.72
CA PRO A 331 -42.97 -10.41 -45.58
C PRO A 331 -42.35 -10.46 -46.99
N VAL A 332 -42.32 -11.66 -47.55
CA VAL A 332 -42.08 -11.93 -48.97
C VAL A 332 -43.23 -11.32 -49.76
N THR A 333 -42.95 -10.34 -50.61
CA THR A 333 -43.86 -9.94 -51.69
C THR A 333 -43.33 -10.48 -53.01
N ALA A 334 -44.06 -11.44 -53.56
CA ALA A 334 -43.98 -11.82 -54.96
C ALA A 334 -44.58 -10.70 -55.82
N GLY A 335 -43.91 -10.41 -56.93
CA GLY A 335 -44.30 -9.46 -57.97
C GLY A 335 -43.27 -9.48 -59.07
#